data_AF-A0A843D5L9-F1
#
_entry.id   AF-A0A843D5L9-F1
#
_cell.length_a   1.000
_cell.length_b   1.000
_cell.length_c   1.000
_cell.angle_alpha   90.00
_cell.angle_beta   90.00
_cell.angle_gamma   90.00
#
_symmetry.space_group_name_H-M   'P 1'
#
loop_
_entity.id
_entity.type
_entity.pdbx_description
1 polymer ?
#
loop_
_entity_poly.entity_id
_entity_poly.type
_entity_poly.pdbx_seq_one_letter_code
_entity_poly.pdbx_strand_id
1 'polypeptide(L)'
;CELRKKTGKQIIKAFKITCEKDVLEAMNSKADLILLDGGSGEGKSFDWSLLKSIKRDFILAGGLTPNNVKSAVETIQPYAVDTSSGVETEQFKDEQKISDFIRAVRTAGSD
;
A
#
# COMPACT_ATOMS: atom_id res chain seq x y z
N CYS A 1 -1.42 -21.80 1.44
CA CYS A 1 -0.09 -21.44 0.92
C CYS A 1 0.96 -22.40 1.48
N GLU A 2 1.80 -23.03 0.66
CA GLU A 2 2.85 -23.97 1.12
C GLU A 2 3.87 -23.30 2.06
N LEU A 3 4.22 -22.03 1.81
CA LEU A 3 5.10 -21.27 2.69
C LEU A 3 4.51 -21.09 4.09
N ARG A 4 3.22 -20.74 4.20
CA ARG A 4 2.53 -20.61 5.49
C ARG A 4 2.58 -21.92 6.30
N LYS A 5 2.42 -23.07 5.64
CA LYS A 5 2.53 -24.39 6.30
C LYS A 5 3.93 -24.65 6.83
N LYS A 6 4.96 -24.22 6.10
CA LYS A 6 6.37 -24.43 6.47
C LYS A 6 6.85 -23.49 7.58
N THR A 7 6.37 -22.24 7.60
CA THR A 7 6.87 -21.23 8.55
C THR A 7 5.98 -21.04 9.77
N GLY A 8 4.69 -21.41 9.70
CA GLY A 8 3.69 -21.06 10.71
C GLY A 8 3.45 -19.54 10.81
N LYS A 9 3.93 -18.74 9.86
CA LYS A 9 3.81 -17.28 9.85
C LYS A 9 2.80 -16.82 8.80
N GLN A 10 2.20 -15.66 9.06
CA GLN A 10 1.38 -14.97 8.06
C GLN A 10 2.24 -14.56 6.86
N ILE A 11 1.63 -14.60 5.68
CA ILE A 11 2.27 -14.29 4.41
C ILE A 11 1.62 -13.05 3.81
N ILE A 12 2.44 -12.02 3.59
CA ILE A 12 2.10 -10.86 2.76
C ILE A 12 2.73 -11.11 1.38
N LYS A 13 1.92 -11.07 0.30
CA LYS A 13 2.44 -11.17 -1.07
C LYS A 13 2.29 -9.83 -1.77
N ALA A 14 3.41 -9.28 -2.25
CA ALA A 14 3.43 -8.08 -3.07
C ALA A 14 3.05 -8.39 -4.53
N PHE A 15 2.25 -7.51 -5.13
CA PHE A 15 1.86 -7.50 -6.54
C PHE A 15 2.13 -6.13 -7.12
N LYS A 16 2.78 -6.12 -8.29
CA LYS A 16 2.93 -4.90 -9.09
C LYS A 16 1.65 -4.70 -9.90
N ILE A 17 1.01 -3.55 -9.75
CA ILE A 17 -0.25 -3.21 -10.41
C ILE A 17 0.00 -2.22 -11.54
N THR A 18 -0.19 -2.68 -12.77
CA THR A 18 -0.09 -1.88 -13.99
C THR A 18 -1.36 -1.94 -14.83
N CYS A 19 -2.20 -2.95 -14.61
CA CYS A 19 -3.49 -3.12 -15.27
C CYS A 19 -4.47 -3.91 -14.40
N GLU A 20 -5.73 -3.98 -14.83
CA GLU A 20 -6.80 -4.74 -14.13
C GLU A 20 -6.48 -6.23 -13.98
N LYS A 21 -5.74 -6.82 -14.92
CA LYS A 21 -5.33 -8.23 -14.84
C LYS A 21 -4.46 -8.50 -13.60
N ASP A 22 -3.60 -7.56 -13.24
CA ASP A 22 -2.73 -7.68 -12.07
C ASP A 22 -3.56 -7.67 -10.77
N VAL A 23 -4.62 -6.85 -10.74
CA VAL A 23 -5.57 -6.78 -9.62
C VAL A 23 -6.31 -8.12 -9.47
N LEU A 24 -6.78 -8.70 -10.58
CA LEU A 24 -7.43 -10.02 -10.57
C LEU A 24 -6.49 -11.12 -10.09
N GLU A 25 -5.21 -11.09 -10.47
CA GLU A 25 -4.20 -12.03 -9.97
C GLU A 25 -4.00 -11.87 -8.46
N ALA A 26 -3.85 -10.63 -7.99
CA ALA A 26 -3.68 -10.32 -6.58
C ALA A 26 -4.88 -10.80 -5.73
N MET A 27 -6.10 -10.58 -6.22
CA MET A 27 -7.33 -11.04 -5.54
C MET A 27 -7.37 -12.56 -5.36
N ASN A 28 -6.89 -13.31 -6.34
CA ASN A 28 -6.86 -14.78 -6.32
C ASN A 28 -5.70 -15.37 -5.49
N SER A 29 -4.86 -14.53 -4.89
CA SER A 29 -3.74 -14.96 -4.07
C SER A 29 -4.18 -15.75 -2.83
N LYS A 30 -3.46 -16.84 -2.54
CA LYS A 30 -3.62 -17.63 -1.31
C LYS A 30 -2.85 -17.06 -0.10
N ALA A 31 -2.26 -15.87 -0.24
CA ALA A 31 -1.61 -15.14 0.85
C ALA A 31 -2.66 -14.60 1.83
N ASP A 32 -2.23 -14.33 3.06
CA ASP A 32 -3.10 -13.79 4.11
C ASP A 32 -3.46 -12.33 3.81
N LEU A 33 -2.45 -11.54 3.45
CA LEU A 33 -2.59 -10.17 2.97
C LEU A 33 -1.90 -10.01 1.62
N ILE A 34 -2.38 -9.06 0.84
CA ILE A 34 -1.78 -8.66 -0.42
C ILE A 34 -1.30 -7.22 -0.31
N LEU A 35 -0.10 -6.95 -0.84
CA LEU A 35 0.45 -5.61 -0.94
C LEU A 35 0.43 -5.20 -2.41
N LEU A 36 -0.15 -4.06 -2.71
CA LEU A 36 -0.38 -3.58 -4.07
C LEU A 36 0.50 -2.36 -4.31
N ASP A 37 1.44 -2.48 -5.24
CA ASP A 37 2.43 -1.45 -5.53
C ASP A 37 2.35 -1.07 -7.01
N GLY A 38 2.38 0.24 -7.32
CA GLY A 38 2.47 0.74 -8.69
C GLY A 38 3.81 0.41 -9.36
N GLY A 39 4.81 0.01 -8.57
CA GLY A 39 6.06 -0.57 -9.05
C GLY A 39 6.93 0.38 -9.85
N SER A 40 6.78 1.70 -9.62
CA SER A 40 7.64 2.71 -10.22
C SER A 40 9.01 2.78 -9.53
N GLY A 41 9.13 2.43 -8.24
CA GLY A 41 10.37 2.55 -7.45
C GLY A 41 10.88 3.99 -7.27
N GLU A 42 10.36 4.93 -8.07
CA GLU A 42 10.68 6.36 -8.12
C GLU A 42 9.82 7.20 -7.17
N GLY A 43 8.98 6.57 -6.34
CA GLY A 43 8.08 7.29 -5.42
C GLY A 43 6.86 7.92 -6.10
N LYS A 44 6.49 7.49 -7.32
CA LYS A 44 5.27 7.96 -8.01
C LYS A 44 4.10 7.03 -7.73
N SER A 45 2.97 7.61 -7.32
CA SER A 45 1.68 6.91 -7.21
C SER A 45 1.18 6.47 -8.60
N PHE A 46 0.47 5.35 -8.65
CA PHE A 46 -0.19 4.84 -9.85
C PHE A 46 -1.69 5.18 -9.84
N ASP A 47 -2.40 4.86 -10.92
CA ASP A 47 -3.85 5.07 -10.97
C ASP A 47 -4.59 4.15 -9.99
N TRP A 48 -4.96 4.72 -8.85
CA TRP A 48 -5.71 4.04 -7.79
C TRP A 48 -7.14 3.66 -8.21
N SER A 49 -7.66 4.18 -9.33
CA SER A 49 -8.97 3.80 -9.84
C SER A 49 -9.10 2.29 -10.09
N LEU A 50 -7.98 1.64 -10.43
CA LEU A 50 -7.87 0.19 -10.63
C LEU A 50 -8.20 -0.62 -9.36
N LEU A 51 -8.08 -0.03 -8.17
CA LEU A 51 -8.22 -0.73 -6.89
C LEU A 51 -9.65 -0.69 -6.33
N LYS A 52 -10.55 0.11 -6.92
CA LYS A 52 -11.92 0.29 -6.41
C LYS A 52 -12.76 -0.99 -6.36
N SER A 53 -12.37 -2.01 -7.13
CA SER A 53 -13.09 -3.29 -7.24
C SER A 53 -12.60 -4.37 -6.27
N ILE A 54 -11.58 -4.08 -5.46
CA ILE A 54 -10.97 -5.06 -4.55
C ILE A 54 -11.88 -5.29 -3.34
N LYS A 55 -12.15 -6.57 -3.06
CA LYS A 55 -13.11 -7.01 -2.02
C LYS A 55 -12.47 -7.69 -0.80
N ARG A 56 -11.15 -7.62 -0.67
CA ARG A 56 -10.40 -8.25 0.42
C ARG A 56 -9.40 -7.27 1.00
N ASP A 57 -8.99 -7.48 2.24
CA ASP A 57 -7.98 -6.64 2.88
C ASP A 57 -6.68 -6.62 2.07
N PHE A 58 -6.18 -5.41 1.82
CA PHE A 58 -4.94 -5.16 1.11
C PHE A 58 -4.17 -3.99 1.71
N ILE A 59 -2.86 -4.02 1.48
CA ILE A 59 -1.93 -2.96 1.84
C ILE A 59 -1.66 -2.15 0.58
N LEU A 60 -1.91 -0.84 0.62
CA LEU A 60 -1.54 0.07 -0.46
C LEU A 60 -0.09 0.53 -0.30
N ALA A 61 0.71 0.33 -1.33
CA ALA A 61 2.10 0.78 -1.40
C ALA A 61 2.35 1.57 -2.69
N GLY A 62 3.56 2.11 -2.82
CA GLY A 62 4.03 2.78 -4.02
C GLY A 62 3.76 4.28 -4.04
N GLY A 63 4.81 5.06 -3.74
CA GLY A 63 4.78 6.52 -3.86
C GLY A 63 3.87 7.23 -2.85
N LEU A 64 3.58 6.61 -1.71
CA LEU A 64 2.83 7.26 -0.64
C LEU A 64 3.73 8.22 0.14
N THR A 65 3.26 9.46 0.30
CA THR A 65 3.94 10.58 0.97
C THR A 65 2.98 11.21 1.98
N PRO A 66 3.46 12.04 2.92
CA PRO A 66 2.59 12.79 3.82
C PRO A 66 1.52 13.62 3.11
N ASN A 67 1.79 14.05 1.87
CA ASN A 67 0.91 14.93 1.11
C ASN A 67 -0.23 14.20 0.39
N ASN A 68 -0.07 12.91 0.08
CA ASN A 68 -1.07 12.17 -0.72
C ASN A 68 -1.77 11.04 0.06
N VAL A 69 -1.22 10.61 1.19
CA VAL A 69 -1.72 9.43 1.90
C VAL A 69 -3.13 9.62 2.47
N LYS A 70 -3.50 10.83 2.94
CA LYS A 70 -4.86 11.12 3.41
C LYS A 70 -5.89 10.82 2.31
N SER A 71 -5.69 11.40 1.11
CA SER A 71 -6.57 11.18 -0.04
C SER A 71 -6.60 9.73 -0.50
N ALA A 72 -5.47 9.03 -0.45
CA ALA A 72 -5.39 7.59 -0.75
C ALA A 72 -6.30 6.80 0.18
N VAL A 73 -6.19 7.02 1.49
CA VAL A 73 -6.99 6.33 2.51
C VAL A 73 -8.48 6.64 2.35
N GLU A 74 -8.84 7.90 2.12
CA GLU A 74 -10.25 8.32 1.97
C GLU A 74 -10.90 7.74 0.71
N THR A 75 -10.14 7.65 -0.39
CA THR A 75 -10.68 7.22 -1.68
C THR A 75 -10.73 5.69 -1.81
N ILE A 76 -9.73 5.00 -1.27
CA ILE A 76 -9.48 3.58 -1.54
C ILE A 76 -9.82 2.70 -0.34
N GLN A 77 -9.79 3.27 0.88
CA GLN A 77 -10.03 2.58 2.14
C GLN A 77 -9.22 1.27 2.29
N PRO A 78 -7.88 1.31 2.10
CA PRO A 78 -7.05 0.12 2.25
C PRO A 78 -7.01 -0.32 3.73
N TYR A 79 -6.75 -1.60 3.98
CA TYR A 79 -6.56 -2.11 5.34
C TYR A 79 -5.32 -1.51 6.01
N ALA A 80 -4.26 -1.29 5.23
CA ALA A 80 -3.06 -0.61 5.68
C ALA A 80 -2.39 0.15 4.53
N VAL A 81 -1.49 1.07 4.87
CA VAL A 81 -0.62 1.78 3.92
C VAL A 81 0.84 1.45 4.21
N ASP A 82 1.66 1.39 3.18
CA ASP A 82 3.10 1.14 3.24
C ASP A 82 3.86 2.28 2.53
N THR A 83 4.91 2.79 3.17
CA THR A 83 5.78 3.81 2.60
C THR A 83 7.24 3.54 2.94
N SER A 84 8.13 3.78 1.96
CA SER A 84 9.56 3.83 2.20
C SER A 84 10.14 5.20 1.86
N SER A 85 10.32 5.50 0.57
CA SER A 85 11.00 6.73 0.11
C SER A 85 10.19 8.01 0.32
N GLY A 86 8.87 7.91 0.44
CA GLY A 86 8.01 9.07 0.67
C GLY A 86 8.20 9.74 2.04
N VAL A 87 8.92 9.09 2.95
CA VAL A 87 9.29 9.61 4.28
C VAL A 87 10.82 9.68 4.47
N GLU A 88 11.57 9.70 3.37
CA GLU A 88 13.03 9.85 3.40
C GLU A 88 13.46 11.28 3.04
N THR A 89 14.58 11.71 3.63
CA THR A 89 15.36 12.90 3.25
C THR A 89 16.79 12.43 3.02
N GLU A 90 17.33 12.69 1.82
CA GLU A 90 18.67 12.23 1.43
C GLU A 90 18.90 10.72 1.65
N GLN A 91 17.90 9.89 1.35
CA GLN A 91 17.89 8.41 1.53
C GLN A 91 17.89 7.92 2.98
N PHE A 92 17.82 8.83 3.97
CA PHE A 92 17.63 8.48 5.37
C PHE A 92 16.18 8.71 5.79
N LYS A 93 15.68 7.89 6.73
CA LYS A 93 14.35 8.09 7.31
C LYS A 93 14.31 9.44 8.04
N ASP A 94 13.30 10.23 7.73
CA ASP A 94 13.08 11.55 8.30
C ASP A 94 11.95 11.47 9.33
N GLU A 95 12.27 11.70 10.59
CA GLU A 95 11.32 11.59 11.71
C GLU A 95 10.11 12.52 11.54
N GLN A 96 10.33 13.73 11.01
CA GLN A 96 9.27 14.71 10.79
C GLN A 96 8.33 14.21 9.70
N LYS A 97 8.86 13.72 8.57
CA LYS A 97 8.03 13.14 7.51
C LYS A 97 7.27 11.89 7.97
N ILE A 98 7.88 11.05 8.80
CA ILE A 98 7.20 9.88 9.39
C ILE A 98 6.03 10.35 10.26
N SER A 99 6.25 11.33 11.14
CA SER A 99 5.20 11.89 12.00
C SER A 99 4.06 12.48 11.17
N ASP A 100 4.38 13.23 10.11
CA ASP A 100 3.38 13.87 9.25
C ASP A 100 2.60 12.83 8.43
N PHE A 101 3.26 11.77 7.95
CA PHE A 101 2.60 10.64 7.30
C PHE A 101 1.59 9.96 8.22
N ILE A 102 2.00 9.63 9.45
CA ILE A 102 1.13 8.98 10.44
C ILE A 102 -0.05 9.90 10.80
N ARG A 103 0.20 11.20 10.96
CA ARG A 103 -0.86 12.19 11.24
C ARG A 103 -1.87 12.21 10.10
N ALA A 104 -1.41 12.32 8.86
CA ALA A 104 -2.27 12.36 7.67
C ALA A 104 -3.17 11.10 7.57
N VAL A 105 -2.62 9.91 7.84
CA VAL A 105 -3.39 8.65 7.89
C VAL A 105 -4.45 8.68 8.99
N ARG A 106 -4.11 9.15 10.19
CA ARG A 106 -5.04 9.16 11.35
C ARG A 106 -6.17 10.17 11.21
N THR A 107 -5.96 11.24 10.45
CA THR A 107 -6.98 12.27 10.20
C THR A 107 -7.85 11.98 8.99
N ALA A 108 -7.59 10.90 8.24
CA ALA A 108 -8.44 10.49 7.13
C ALA A 108 -9.84 10.11 7.63
N GLY A 109 -10.89 10.71 7.08
CA GLY A 109 -12.28 10.47 7.49
C GLY A 109 -12.72 11.14 8.80
N SER A 110 -11.91 12.05 9.34
CA SER A 110 -12.27 12.91 10.49
C SER A 110 -12.52 14.34 9.99
N ASP A 111 -13.62 14.55 9.26
CA ASP A 111 -14.15 15.87 8.87
C ASP A 111 -15.67 15.89 9.11
#